data_AF-A0AB94IA53-F1
#
_entry.id   AF-A0AB94IA53-F1
#
_cell.length_a   1.000
_cell.length_b   1.000
_cell.length_c   1.000
_cell.angle_alpha   90.00
_cell.angle_beta   90.00
_cell.angle_gamma   90.00
#
_symmetry.space_group_name_H-M   'P 1'
#
loop_
_entity.id
_entity.type
_entity.pdbx_description
1 polymer ?
#
loop_
_entity_poly.entity_id
_entity_poly.type
_entity_poly.pdbx_seq_one_letter_code
_entity_poly.pdbx_strand_id
1 'polypeptide(L)'
;MSWATIKSLTQRAQSSKVTTKVEKGVRRLDKILIRRVPVDLLTFDVGHFWIEFLHEDENEIDKSMQTIRQKQLKERDIVDENGAPRQISTKANGFRESYGWYPAKLSLHPLNIFVNKIIVASDGILNGDHKKRREKDYEQELTELTPTKDRTAGRKTGNNDLSSRAFDPYQNRHHHPEKIKFTTFPYVLPGDQRTDEEIFNDIKTFAAEFDKTTEDWSWWFDSYKETNCHTLLFLLLAYCNLADPDCIGIERDRHFIRYKASLDKQTNDADDKRIARRKKLIEKLLDISKKAKMVSDG
;
A
#
# COMPACT_ATOMS: atom_id res chain seq x y z
N MET A 1 22.01 -15.20 -25.18
CA MET A 1 20.88 -14.26 -24.95
C MET A 1 21.33 -13.23 -23.93
N SER A 2 21.40 -11.95 -24.30
CA SER A 2 21.69 -10.87 -23.34
C SER A 2 20.42 -10.57 -22.56
N TRP A 3 20.44 -10.84 -21.27
CA TRP A 3 19.33 -10.48 -20.40
C TRP A 3 19.32 -8.97 -20.24
N ALA A 4 18.25 -8.33 -20.69
CA ALA A 4 17.99 -6.96 -20.30
C ALA A 4 17.77 -6.98 -18.78
N THR A 5 18.68 -6.37 -18.03
CA THR A 5 18.34 -5.84 -16.71
C THR A 5 17.13 -4.96 -16.94
N ILE A 6 15.93 -5.47 -16.67
CA ILE A 6 14.71 -4.69 -16.79
C ILE A 6 14.81 -3.68 -15.66
N LYS A 7 15.41 -2.51 -15.96
CA LYS A 7 15.39 -1.36 -15.08
C LYS A 7 13.94 -1.16 -14.70
N SER A 8 13.69 -0.94 -13.40
CA SER A 8 12.48 -0.27 -12.94
C SER A 8 12.16 0.88 -13.91
N LEU A 9 11.06 0.75 -14.67
CA LEU A 9 10.58 1.80 -15.58
C LEU A 9 10.09 3.02 -14.80
N THR A 10 10.00 2.89 -13.48
CA THR A 10 9.76 3.97 -12.54
C THR A 10 11.06 4.67 -12.15
N GLN A 11 11.87 5.08 -13.13
CA GLN A 11 12.81 6.17 -12.87
C GLN A 11 12.01 7.43 -12.53
N ARG A 12 12.51 8.25 -11.60
CA ARG A 12 11.94 9.52 -11.09
C ARG A 12 11.41 10.46 -12.19
N ALA A 13 11.90 10.31 -13.43
CA ALA A 13 11.55 11.10 -14.61
C ALA A 13 10.68 10.38 -15.67
N GLN A 14 10.31 9.10 -15.49
CA GLN A 14 9.73 8.26 -16.57
C GLN A 14 8.26 7.87 -16.42
N SER A 15 7.61 8.15 -15.29
CA SER A 15 6.15 8.01 -15.22
C SER A 15 5.52 9.33 -15.64
N SER A 16 5.03 9.40 -16.88
CA SER A 16 4.24 10.52 -17.42
C SER A 16 2.94 10.82 -16.65
N LYS A 17 2.64 10.02 -15.62
CA LYS A 17 1.44 10.07 -14.79
C LYS A 17 1.72 10.53 -13.35
N VAL A 18 2.95 10.93 -13.03
CA VAL A 18 3.25 11.51 -11.72
C VAL A 18 2.87 12.97 -11.73
N THR A 19 1.75 13.27 -11.10
CA THR A 19 1.24 14.64 -11.01
C THR A 19 1.52 15.12 -9.60
N THR A 20 2.42 16.07 -9.43
CA THR A 20 2.56 16.75 -8.14
C THR A 20 2.86 18.20 -8.40
N LYS A 21 1.79 19.00 -8.39
CA LYS A 21 1.91 20.45 -8.23
C LYS A 21 2.14 20.68 -6.74
N VAL A 22 3.35 21.10 -6.39
CA VAL A 22 3.72 21.50 -5.03
C VAL A 22 4.01 22.98 -5.06
N GLU A 23 3.52 23.68 -4.05
CA GLU A 23 3.65 25.14 -3.95
C GLU A 23 4.91 25.57 -3.22
N LYS A 24 5.08 26.89 -3.17
CA LYS A 24 6.23 27.50 -2.53
C LYS A 24 6.19 27.26 -1.03
N GLY A 25 7.24 26.63 -0.49
CA GLY A 25 7.41 26.44 0.95
C GLY A 25 6.98 25.08 1.50
N VAL A 26 6.32 24.22 0.68
CA VAL A 26 6.14 22.80 1.02
C VAL A 26 7.31 21.97 0.51
N ARG A 27 7.64 20.90 1.23
CA ARG A 27 8.73 19.98 0.83
C ARG A 27 8.14 18.68 0.31
N ARG A 28 8.27 18.46 -1.00
CA ARG A 28 7.89 17.21 -1.66
C ARG A 28 8.78 16.06 -1.21
N LEU A 29 8.20 14.89 -0.97
CA LEU A 29 8.92 13.69 -0.55
C LEU A 29 9.23 12.82 -1.76
N ASP A 30 10.35 13.09 -2.41
CA ASP A 30 10.70 12.49 -3.69
C ASP A 30 11.02 11.00 -3.64
N LYS A 31 11.31 10.47 -2.45
CA LYS A 31 11.56 9.04 -2.23
C LYS A 31 10.30 8.26 -1.81
N ILE A 32 9.13 8.91 -1.74
CA ILE A 32 7.86 8.27 -1.35
C ILE A 32 6.84 8.45 -2.48
N LEU A 33 6.16 7.37 -2.86
CA LEU A 33 5.10 7.42 -3.85
C LEU A 33 3.78 6.94 -3.25
N ILE A 34 2.70 7.69 -3.49
CA ILE A 34 1.34 7.20 -3.31
C ILE A 34 0.86 6.72 -4.67
N ARG A 35 0.45 5.45 -4.75
CA ARG A 35 -0.03 4.80 -5.97
C ARG A 35 -1.53 4.58 -5.90
N ARG A 36 -2.22 4.81 -7.02
CA ARG A 36 -3.66 4.62 -7.12
C ARG A 36 -4.02 3.91 -8.42
N VAL A 37 -4.82 2.86 -8.29
CA VAL A 37 -5.44 2.16 -9.42
C VAL A 37 -6.94 2.21 -9.22
N PRO A 38 -7.70 3.13 -9.84
CA PRO A 38 -9.15 3.14 -9.79
C PRO A 38 -9.67 1.82 -10.38
N VAL A 39 -10.42 1.06 -9.55
CA VAL A 39 -11.21 -0.07 -9.97
C VAL A 39 -12.56 0.49 -10.40
N ASP A 40 -12.82 0.42 -11.70
CA ASP A 40 -14.05 0.95 -12.29
C ASP A 40 -15.19 -0.04 -12.01
N LEU A 41 -16.02 0.28 -11.01
CA LEU A 41 -17.23 -0.48 -10.66
C LEU A 41 -18.46 0.38 -10.96
N LEU A 42 -18.76 0.53 -12.26
CA LEU A 42 -20.00 1.02 -12.91
C LEU A 42 -20.60 2.37 -12.46
N THR A 43 -20.26 2.93 -11.30
CA THR A 43 -20.75 4.21 -10.78
C THR A 43 -19.73 4.93 -9.88
N PHE A 44 -18.62 4.27 -9.50
CA PHE A 44 -17.54 4.84 -8.70
C PHE A 44 -16.18 4.21 -9.06
N ASP A 45 -15.17 5.05 -9.21
CA ASP A 45 -13.76 4.64 -9.32
C ASP A 45 -13.23 4.26 -7.92
N VAL A 46 -13.45 3.03 -7.47
CA VAL A 46 -12.92 2.56 -6.18
C VAL A 46 -11.46 2.17 -6.39
N GLY A 47 -10.52 3.08 -6.14
CA GLY A 47 -9.11 2.74 -6.32
C GLY A 47 -8.55 1.77 -5.28
N HIS A 48 -7.59 0.93 -5.68
CA HIS A 48 -6.63 0.33 -4.75
C HIS A 48 -5.48 1.31 -4.51
N PHE A 49 -5.10 1.49 -3.25
CA PHE A 49 -4.10 2.44 -2.79
C PHE A 49 -2.98 1.74 -2.04
N TRP A 50 -1.75 2.18 -2.30
CA TRP A 50 -0.58 1.78 -1.54
C TRP A 50 0.47 2.88 -1.57
N ILE A 51 1.38 2.85 -0.60
CA ILE A 51 2.55 3.72 -0.55
C ILE A 51 3.79 2.90 -0.89
N GLU A 52 4.74 3.48 -1.61
CA GLU A 52 6.02 2.85 -1.98
C GLU A 52 7.18 3.73 -1.54
N PHE A 53 8.28 3.10 -1.15
CA PHE A 53 9.56 3.76 -0.96
C PHE A 53 10.49 3.50 -2.14
N LEU A 54 11.19 4.54 -2.54
CA LEU A 54 12.25 4.47 -3.53
C LEU A 54 13.58 4.38 -2.79
N HIS A 55 14.16 3.18 -2.79
CA HIS A 55 15.48 2.94 -2.22
C HIS A 55 16.56 3.05 -3.30
N GLU A 56 17.77 3.39 -2.90
CA GLU A 56 18.92 3.51 -3.81
C GLU A 56 19.30 2.17 -4.45
N ASP A 57 19.05 1.08 -3.73
CA ASP A 57 19.31 -0.29 -4.14
C ASP A 57 18.12 -0.98 -4.82
N GLU A 58 17.14 -0.20 -5.32
CA GLU A 58 15.89 -0.77 -5.87
C GLU A 58 16.09 -1.74 -7.04
N ASN A 59 17.23 -1.65 -7.74
CA ASN A 59 17.56 -2.51 -8.87
C ASN A 59 18.61 -3.57 -8.54
N GLU A 60 19.11 -3.61 -7.29
CA GLU A 60 20.07 -4.61 -6.86
C GLU A 60 19.40 -5.95 -6.61
N ILE A 61 20.03 -7.04 -7.04
CA ILE A 61 19.52 -8.40 -6.85
C ILE A 61 20.58 -9.21 -6.12
N ASP A 62 20.17 -9.96 -5.09
CA ASP A 62 21.07 -10.83 -4.34
C ASP A 62 21.81 -11.81 -5.27
N LYS A 63 23.10 -12.03 -5.03
CA LYS A 63 23.94 -12.90 -5.88
C LYS A 63 23.39 -14.33 -6.00
N SER A 64 22.78 -14.85 -4.95
CA SER A 64 22.09 -16.14 -4.97
C SER A 64 20.93 -16.16 -5.96
N MET A 65 20.12 -15.10 -5.96
CA MET A 65 18.99 -14.95 -6.87
C MET A 65 19.44 -14.76 -8.32
N GLN A 66 20.54 -14.04 -8.54
CA GLN A 66 21.19 -13.98 -9.85
C GLN A 66 21.59 -15.39 -10.32
N THR A 67 22.16 -16.21 -9.43
CA THR A 67 22.60 -17.58 -9.74
C THR A 67 21.42 -18.52 -10.02
N ILE A 68 20.37 -18.45 -9.21
CA ILE A 68 19.12 -19.22 -9.38
C ILE A 68 18.53 -18.94 -10.77
N ARG A 69 18.47 -17.66 -11.17
CA ARG A 69 17.98 -17.23 -12.48
C ARG A 69 18.87 -17.69 -13.63
N GLN A 70 20.19 -17.57 -13.49
CA GLN A 70 21.15 -18.07 -14.49
C GLN A 70 20.98 -19.58 -14.74
N LYS A 71 20.65 -20.34 -13.69
CA LYS A 71 20.38 -21.78 -13.76
C LYS A 71 18.93 -22.13 -14.17
N GLN A 72 18.08 -21.14 -14.42
CA GLN A 72 16.66 -21.32 -14.76
C GLN A 72 15.90 -22.19 -13.75
N LEU A 73 16.28 -22.11 -12.47
CA LEU A 73 15.60 -22.84 -11.40
C LEU A 73 14.21 -22.24 -11.17
N LYS A 74 13.24 -23.11 -10.91
CA LYS A 74 11.86 -22.74 -10.58
C LYS A 74 11.71 -22.61 -9.06
N GLU A 75 10.61 -22.02 -8.60
CA GLU A 75 10.35 -21.85 -7.16
C GLU A 75 10.40 -23.18 -6.40
N ARG A 76 9.79 -24.24 -6.94
CA ARG A 76 9.86 -25.59 -6.37
C ARG A 76 11.28 -26.11 -6.15
N ASP A 77 12.24 -25.63 -6.94
CA ASP A 77 13.64 -26.07 -6.88
C ASP A 77 14.43 -25.32 -5.79
N ILE A 78 13.86 -24.25 -5.22
CA ILE A 78 14.48 -23.38 -4.21
C ILE A 78 13.71 -23.33 -2.88
N VAL A 79 12.67 -24.17 -2.73
CA VAL A 79 11.93 -24.38 -1.49
C VAL A 79 12.10 -25.81 -0.98
N ASP A 80 11.92 -26.01 0.32
CA ASP A 80 11.88 -27.34 0.93
C ASP A 80 10.52 -28.02 0.75
N GLU A 81 10.39 -29.23 1.27
CA GLU A 81 9.15 -30.04 1.25
C GLU A 81 7.97 -29.39 1.98
N ASN A 82 8.24 -28.42 2.87
CA ASN A 82 7.25 -27.65 3.61
C ASN A 82 6.94 -26.30 2.93
N GLY A 83 7.51 -26.05 1.73
CA GLY A 83 7.36 -24.79 1.00
C GLY A 83 8.15 -23.63 1.61
N ALA A 84 9.04 -23.89 2.56
CA ALA A 84 9.91 -22.86 3.12
C ALA A 84 11.11 -22.59 2.19
N PRO A 85 11.56 -21.34 2.06
CA PRO A 85 12.72 -21.02 1.23
C PRO A 85 13.97 -21.76 1.73
N ARG A 86 14.69 -22.44 0.83
CA ARG A 86 16.00 -23.05 1.16
C ARG A 86 17.09 -22.00 1.41
N GLN A 87 16.85 -20.77 0.95
CA GLN A 87 17.73 -19.63 1.15
C GLN A 87 16.89 -18.36 1.34
N ILE A 88 17.33 -17.53 2.29
CA ILE A 88 16.76 -16.19 2.53
C ILE A 88 17.33 -15.22 1.49
N SER A 89 16.47 -14.40 0.90
CA SER A 89 16.82 -13.33 -0.02
C SER A 89 16.12 -12.03 0.40
N THR A 90 16.93 -10.99 0.56
CA THR A 90 16.46 -9.64 0.88
C THR A 90 16.12 -8.84 -0.37
N LYS A 91 16.76 -9.16 -1.51
CA LYS A 91 16.59 -8.45 -2.79
C LYS A 91 16.33 -9.44 -3.94
N ALA A 92 15.26 -10.20 -3.84
CA ALA A 92 14.95 -11.21 -4.85
C ALA A 92 14.73 -10.64 -6.27
N ASN A 93 14.27 -9.38 -6.37
CA ASN A 93 13.92 -8.74 -7.65
C ASN A 93 14.28 -7.26 -7.70
N GLY A 94 15.25 -6.81 -6.91
CA GLY A 94 15.29 -5.42 -6.49
C GLY A 94 14.68 -5.25 -5.10
N PHE A 95 15.20 -4.29 -4.33
CA PHE A 95 14.63 -3.94 -3.03
C PHE A 95 13.62 -2.81 -3.19
N ARG A 96 12.32 -3.12 -3.03
CA ARG A 96 11.29 -2.08 -3.09
C ARG A 96 10.25 -2.29 -2.02
N GLU A 97 10.27 -1.41 -1.04
CA GLU A 97 9.38 -1.44 0.10
C GLU A 97 8.06 -0.74 -0.22
N SER A 98 6.96 -1.32 0.23
CA SER A 98 5.63 -0.73 0.04
C SER A 98 4.67 -1.15 1.14
N TYR A 99 3.60 -0.39 1.31
CA TYR A 99 2.55 -0.67 2.28
C TYR A 99 1.18 -0.46 1.65
N GLY A 100 0.44 -1.55 1.50
CA GLY A 100 -0.88 -1.58 0.88
C GLY A 100 -1.78 -2.62 1.55
N TRP A 101 -3.09 -2.50 1.40
CA TRP A 101 -4.03 -3.46 1.98
C TRP A 101 -4.56 -4.47 0.96
N TYR A 102 -4.75 -5.72 1.41
CA TYR A 102 -5.32 -6.78 0.59
C TYR A 102 -6.24 -7.70 1.40
N PRO A 103 -7.35 -8.18 0.82
CA PRO A 103 -8.13 -9.23 1.47
C PRO A 103 -7.39 -10.58 1.43
N ALA A 104 -7.19 -11.27 2.54
CA ALA A 104 -6.69 -12.63 2.58
C ALA A 104 -7.49 -13.60 1.68
N LYS A 105 -8.80 -13.40 1.60
CA LYS A 105 -9.74 -14.17 0.78
C LYS A 105 -10.96 -13.29 0.45
N LEU A 106 -11.61 -13.51 -0.69
CA LEU A 106 -12.98 -13.02 -0.85
C LEU A 106 -13.89 -13.88 0.06
N SER A 107 -14.02 -13.52 1.33
CA SER A 107 -14.93 -14.17 2.26
C SER A 107 -16.22 -13.36 2.33
N LEU A 108 -17.33 -13.96 1.92
CA LEU A 108 -18.67 -13.39 2.12
C LEU A 108 -19.11 -13.75 3.54
N HIS A 109 -18.81 -12.91 4.52
CA HIS A 109 -19.31 -13.08 5.88
C HIS A 109 -20.54 -12.19 6.11
N PRO A 110 -21.77 -12.73 6.17
CA PRO A 110 -22.92 -11.91 6.54
C PRO A 110 -22.77 -11.45 7.99
N LEU A 111 -22.29 -10.22 8.20
CA LEU A 111 -22.37 -9.53 9.50
C LEU A 111 -23.84 -9.16 9.72
N ASN A 112 -24.50 -9.98 10.52
CA ASN A 112 -25.92 -9.85 10.81
C ASN A 112 -26.15 -8.83 11.93
N ILE A 113 -26.50 -7.57 11.62
CA ILE A 113 -27.12 -6.66 12.60
C ILE A 113 -28.12 -5.71 11.89
N PHE A 114 -29.41 -6.10 11.91
CA PHE A 114 -30.61 -5.26 11.85
C PHE A 114 -30.86 -4.25 10.69
N VAL A 115 -29.99 -4.12 9.69
CA VAL A 115 -30.28 -3.31 8.48
C VAL A 115 -29.69 -3.98 7.23
N ASN A 116 -30.52 -4.74 6.50
CA ASN A 116 -30.39 -5.30 5.13
C ASN A 116 -29.15 -4.95 4.24
N LYS A 117 -27.91 -5.09 4.70
CA LYS A 117 -26.71 -4.99 3.84
C LYS A 117 -25.68 -6.04 4.24
N ILE A 118 -25.37 -6.93 3.30
CA ILE A 118 -24.30 -7.93 3.41
C ILE A 118 -22.97 -7.19 3.40
N ILE A 119 -22.23 -7.25 4.50
CA ILE A 119 -20.84 -6.79 4.55
C ILE A 119 -19.94 -7.90 4.03
N VAL A 120 -19.04 -7.63 3.10
CA VAL A 120 -18.02 -8.61 2.68
C VAL A 120 -16.77 -8.35 3.52
N ALA A 121 -16.82 -8.79 4.79
CA ALA A 121 -15.65 -8.75 5.67
C ALA A 121 -14.69 -9.88 5.28
N SER A 122 -13.42 -9.54 5.09
CA SER A 122 -12.33 -10.48 4.84
C SER A 122 -11.32 -10.32 5.96
N ASP A 123 -10.62 -11.40 6.33
CA ASP A 123 -9.32 -11.23 7.01
C ASP A 123 -8.48 -10.34 6.07
N GLY A 124 -8.16 -9.11 6.43
CA GLY A 124 -7.38 -8.22 5.60
C GLY A 124 -5.96 -8.16 6.10
N ILE A 125 -5.02 -8.08 5.18
CA ILE A 125 -3.61 -8.30 5.50
C ILE A 125 -2.79 -7.26 4.78
N LEU A 126 -1.96 -6.57 5.56
CA LEU A 126 -0.95 -5.67 5.04
C LEU A 126 -0.11 -6.45 4.02
N ASN A 127 0.04 -5.87 2.84
CA ASN A 127 0.87 -6.40 1.77
C ASN A 127 0.42 -7.78 1.26
N GLY A 128 -0.82 -8.21 1.57
CA GLY A 128 -1.37 -9.49 1.13
C GLY A 128 -0.56 -10.70 1.58
N ASP A 129 0.22 -10.56 2.65
CA ASP A 129 1.11 -11.60 3.14
C ASP A 129 0.36 -12.68 3.94
N HIS A 130 -0.31 -13.58 3.24
CA HIS A 130 -1.17 -14.59 3.83
C HIS A 130 -0.86 -16.00 3.35
N LYS A 131 -0.97 -16.99 4.24
CA LYS A 131 -0.75 -18.42 3.92
C LYS A 131 -1.53 -18.87 2.69
N LYS A 132 -2.85 -18.59 2.62
CA LYS A 132 -3.69 -18.99 1.47
C LYS A 132 -3.28 -18.33 0.15
N ARG A 133 -2.81 -17.07 0.20
CA ARG A 133 -2.33 -16.38 -1.00
C ARG A 133 -1.00 -16.97 -1.48
N ARG A 134 -0.11 -17.33 -0.53
CA ARG A 134 1.15 -18.01 -0.82
C ARG A 134 0.93 -19.41 -1.42
N GLU A 135 0.00 -20.19 -0.89
CA GLU A 135 -0.39 -21.50 -1.43
C GLU A 135 -0.89 -21.39 -2.88
N LYS A 136 -1.76 -20.41 -3.16
CA LYS A 136 -2.26 -20.17 -4.53
C LYS A 136 -1.13 -19.82 -5.51
N ASP A 137 -0.13 -19.06 -5.08
CA ASP A 137 1.01 -18.72 -5.93
C ASP A 137 1.90 -19.94 -6.20
N TYR A 138 1.98 -20.89 -5.26
CA TYR A 138 2.74 -22.14 -5.38
C TYR A 138 2.08 -23.15 -6.34
N GLU A 139 0.76 -23.24 -6.34
CA GLU A 139 -0.02 -24.14 -7.21
C GLU A 139 -0.01 -23.72 -8.69
N GLN A 140 0.33 -22.46 -8.98
CA GLN A 140 0.48 -22.00 -10.36
C GLN A 140 1.79 -22.52 -10.93
N GLU A 141 1.77 -23.08 -12.15
CA GLU A 141 2.98 -23.38 -12.94
C GLU A 141 3.68 -22.08 -13.38
N LEU A 142 4.15 -21.29 -12.42
CA LEU A 142 4.97 -20.12 -12.66
C LEU A 142 6.36 -20.64 -13.00
N THR A 143 6.59 -20.78 -14.31
CA THR A 143 7.82 -21.33 -14.87
C THR A 143 9.09 -20.53 -14.53
N GLU A 144 8.98 -19.32 -13.99
CA GLU A 144 10.13 -18.43 -13.73
C GLU A 144 9.87 -17.46 -12.57
N LEU A 145 10.90 -17.22 -11.74
CA LEU A 145 10.96 -16.20 -10.68
C LEU A 145 11.16 -14.79 -11.26
N THR A 146 10.33 -14.41 -12.23
CA THR A 146 10.40 -13.11 -12.91
C THR A 146 9.46 -12.08 -12.26
N PRO A 147 9.88 -10.82 -12.13
CA PRO A 147 9.09 -9.80 -11.44
C PRO A 147 7.89 -9.28 -12.25
N THR A 148 7.75 -9.71 -13.51
CA THR A 148 6.68 -9.26 -14.42
C THR A 148 5.39 -10.08 -14.31
N LYS A 149 5.43 -11.33 -13.83
CA LYS A 149 4.28 -12.27 -13.78
C LYS A 149 3.41 -12.12 -12.54
N ASP A 150 2.07 -12.11 -12.71
CA ASP A 150 1.02 -11.97 -11.68
C ASP A 150 1.12 -12.97 -10.52
N ARG A 151 1.13 -12.42 -9.29
CA ARG A 151 1.12 -13.14 -8.01
C ARG A 151 0.12 -12.50 -7.07
N THR A 152 -0.40 -13.31 -6.17
CA THR A 152 -1.47 -12.93 -5.24
C THR A 152 -0.94 -12.62 -3.84
N ALA A 153 0.21 -13.12 -3.42
CA ALA A 153 0.81 -12.76 -2.13
C ALA A 153 1.96 -11.75 -2.28
N GLY A 154 1.95 -10.69 -1.48
CA GLY A 154 3.14 -9.89 -1.19
C GLY A 154 3.82 -10.38 0.09
N ARG A 155 4.66 -9.54 0.71
CA ARG A 155 5.43 -9.89 1.93
C ARG A 155 5.38 -8.74 2.94
N LYS A 156 5.32 -9.01 4.24
CA LYS A 156 5.23 -7.94 5.25
C LYS A 156 6.56 -7.54 5.88
N THR A 157 7.63 -8.28 5.59
CA THR A 157 8.98 -8.03 6.12
C THR A 157 10.00 -7.98 4.98
N GLY A 158 11.20 -7.49 5.29
CA GLY A 158 12.33 -7.47 4.35
C GLY A 158 12.82 -8.86 3.90
N ASN A 159 12.28 -9.95 4.47
CA ASN A 159 12.53 -11.30 3.99
C ASN A 159 11.62 -11.56 2.78
N ASN A 160 12.20 -11.42 1.59
CA ASN A 160 11.49 -11.50 0.32
C ASN A 160 11.76 -12.83 -0.41
N ASP A 161 12.08 -13.86 0.37
CA ASP A 161 12.89 -15.03 0.02
C ASP A 161 12.46 -15.84 -1.21
N LEU A 162 11.21 -15.69 -1.64
CA LEU A 162 10.64 -16.38 -2.81
C LEU A 162 9.70 -15.52 -3.65
N SER A 163 9.36 -14.31 -3.18
CA SER A 163 8.39 -13.51 -3.90
C SER A 163 9.10 -12.78 -5.03
N SER A 164 8.55 -12.87 -6.23
CA SER A 164 8.94 -11.98 -7.33
C SER A 164 8.55 -10.50 -7.07
N ARG A 165 7.89 -10.23 -5.93
CA ARG A 165 7.29 -8.94 -5.52
C ARG A 165 7.57 -8.68 -4.04
N ALA A 166 8.36 -7.65 -3.77
CA ALA A 166 8.58 -7.20 -2.41
C ALA A 166 7.31 -6.43 -1.96
N PHE A 167 6.79 -6.75 -0.79
CA PHE A 167 5.78 -5.91 -0.13
C PHE A 167 4.40 -5.70 -0.77
N ASP A 168 4.07 -5.98 -2.04
CA ASP A 168 2.72 -5.70 -2.53
C ASP A 168 2.30 -6.62 -3.71
N PRO A 169 1.14 -7.31 -3.65
CA PRO A 169 0.63 -8.15 -4.73
C PRO A 169 0.41 -7.44 -6.06
N TYR A 170 0.23 -6.13 -6.10
CA TYR A 170 0.15 -5.35 -7.35
C TYR A 170 1.46 -4.64 -7.67
N GLN A 171 2.54 -4.89 -6.92
CA GLN A 171 3.82 -4.22 -7.15
C GLN A 171 4.29 -4.42 -8.59
N ASN A 172 4.10 -5.58 -9.23
CA ASN A 172 4.52 -5.77 -10.62
C ASN A 172 3.97 -4.75 -11.60
N ARG A 173 2.86 -4.07 -11.27
CA ARG A 173 2.31 -3.01 -12.10
C ARG A 173 3.31 -1.87 -12.30
N HIS A 174 4.37 -1.76 -11.49
CA HIS A 174 5.46 -0.83 -11.74
C HIS A 174 6.26 -1.17 -13.02
N HIS A 175 6.36 -2.45 -13.38
CA HIS A 175 6.90 -2.89 -14.68
C HIS A 175 5.90 -2.72 -15.84
N HIS A 176 4.65 -2.39 -15.50
CA HIS A 176 3.53 -2.19 -16.42
C HIS A 176 2.93 -0.79 -16.18
N PRO A 177 3.70 0.31 -16.36
CA PRO A 177 3.30 1.67 -15.99
C PRO A 177 2.01 2.14 -16.69
N GLU A 178 1.63 1.51 -17.80
CA GLU A 178 0.34 1.69 -18.45
C GLU A 178 -0.85 1.32 -17.53
N LYS A 179 -0.68 0.34 -16.63
CA LYS A 179 -1.70 -0.15 -15.68
C LYS A 179 -1.86 0.71 -14.42
N ILE A 180 -0.86 1.53 -14.09
CA ILE A 180 -0.95 2.50 -13.00
C ILE A 180 -1.60 3.75 -13.58
N LYS A 181 -2.79 4.11 -13.13
CA LYS A 181 -3.49 5.29 -13.67
C LYS A 181 -3.01 6.58 -13.01
N PHE A 182 -2.63 6.53 -11.72
CA PHE A 182 -2.25 7.73 -11.00
C PHE A 182 -1.12 7.48 -10.00
N THR A 183 -0.24 8.46 -9.86
CA THR A 183 0.85 8.47 -8.88
C THR A 183 1.09 9.89 -8.39
N THR A 184 1.21 10.06 -7.07
CA THR A 184 1.57 11.34 -6.43
C THR A 184 2.76 11.16 -5.52
N PHE A 185 3.51 12.25 -5.33
CA PHE A 185 4.40 12.40 -4.18
C PHE A 185 3.64 13.07 -3.04
N PRO A 186 3.64 12.52 -1.82
CA PRO A 186 3.22 13.29 -0.67
C PRO A 186 4.21 14.44 -0.42
N TYR A 187 3.79 15.39 0.39
CA TYR A 187 4.64 16.48 0.86
C TYR A 187 4.39 16.76 2.33
N VAL A 188 5.37 17.42 2.95
CA VAL A 188 5.24 17.96 4.30
C VAL A 188 4.95 19.46 4.25
N LEU A 189 4.17 19.92 5.23
CA LEU A 189 3.81 21.34 5.38
C LEU A 189 5.03 22.19 5.78
N PRO A 190 4.97 23.52 5.59
CA PRO A 190 6.05 24.41 6.00
C PRO A 190 6.39 24.25 7.48
N GLY A 191 7.70 24.22 7.78
CA GLY A 191 8.20 24.08 9.15
C GLY A 191 8.49 22.63 9.59
N ASP A 192 8.05 21.62 8.84
CA ASP A 192 8.44 20.23 9.11
C ASP A 192 9.91 19.99 8.74
N GLN A 193 10.74 19.73 9.74
CA GLN A 193 12.19 19.54 9.59
C GLN A 193 12.62 18.07 9.52
N ARG A 194 11.67 17.13 9.57
CA ARG A 194 12.00 15.70 9.48
C ARG A 194 12.66 15.39 8.15
N THR A 195 13.63 14.49 8.18
CA THR A 195 14.28 13.89 7.01
C THR A 195 13.37 12.87 6.33
N ASP A 196 13.70 12.48 5.09
CA ASP A 196 12.96 11.41 4.38
C ASP A 196 13.07 10.08 5.14
N GLU A 197 14.24 9.79 5.73
CA GLU A 197 14.49 8.59 6.53
C GLU A 197 13.68 8.57 7.84
N GLU A 198 13.51 9.70 8.53
CA GLU A 198 12.61 9.80 9.69
C GLU A 198 11.16 9.54 9.29
N ILE A 199 10.71 10.09 8.16
CA ILE A 199 9.34 9.86 7.66
C ILE A 199 9.14 8.40 7.21
N PHE A 200 10.15 7.78 6.59
CA PHE A 200 10.13 6.34 6.31
C PHE A 200 9.93 5.52 7.59
N ASN A 201 10.63 5.87 8.66
CA ASN A 201 10.52 5.19 9.94
C ASN A 201 9.14 5.41 10.60
N ASP A 202 8.55 6.59 10.47
CA ASP A 202 7.18 6.85 10.93
C ASP A 202 6.17 5.95 10.20
N ILE A 203 6.31 5.80 8.89
CA ILE A 203 5.44 4.94 8.07
C ILE A 203 5.63 3.46 8.44
N LYS A 204 6.88 3.01 8.61
CA LYS A 204 7.19 1.64 9.07
C LYS A 204 6.57 1.36 10.44
N THR A 205 6.70 2.32 11.36
CA THR A 205 6.13 2.24 12.71
C THR A 205 4.62 2.14 12.65
N PHE A 206 3.96 3.01 11.88
CA PHE A 206 2.52 2.95 11.65
C PHE A 206 2.10 1.59 11.08
N ALA A 207 2.76 1.11 10.02
CA ALA A 207 2.41 -0.15 9.38
C ALA A 207 2.57 -1.34 10.33
N ALA A 208 3.63 -1.37 11.14
CA ALA A 208 3.86 -2.41 12.14
C ALA A 208 2.86 -2.35 13.31
N GLU A 209 2.46 -1.15 13.75
CA GLU A 209 1.38 -1.00 14.73
C GLU A 209 0.04 -1.46 14.15
N PHE A 210 -0.24 -1.10 12.90
CA PHE A 210 -1.49 -1.45 12.22
C PHE A 210 -1.62 -2.96 12.02
N ASP A 211 -0.53 -3.65 11.63
CA ASP A 211 -0.51 -5.11 11.46
C ASP A 211 -0.77 -5.87 12.78
N LYS A 212 -0.51 -5.24 13.94
CA LYS A 212 -0.79 -5.82 15.27
C LYS A 212 -2.22 -5.63 15.72
N THR A 213 -2.97 -4.72 15.11
CA THR A 213 -4.37 -4.45 15.49
C THR A 213 -5.31 -5.46 14.85
N THR A 214 -6.32 -5.93 15.62
CA THR A 214 -7.43 -6.73 15.08
C THR A 214 -8.41 -5.81 14.37
N GLU A 215 -8.06 -5.45 13.14
CA GLU A 215 -8.90 -4.63 12.29
C GLU A 215 -9.85 -5.50 11.47
N ASP A 216 -11.14 -5.15 11.47
CA ASP A 216 -12.09 -5.74 10.54
C ASP A 216 -11.85 -5.12 9.17
N TRP A 217 -11.49 -5.92 8.18
CA TRP A 217 -11.21 -5.40 6.85
C TRP A 217 -12.32 -5.72 5.85
N SER A 218 -12.56 -4.78 4.94
CA SER A 218 -13.61 -4.91 3.93
C SER A 218 -13.26 -4.14 2.67
N TRP A 219 -13.88 -4.54 1.56
CA TRP A 219 -13.73 -3.90 0.26
C TRP A 219 -14.63 -2.70 0.03
N TRP A 220 -15.76 -2.61 0.74
CA TRP A 220 -16.93 -1.92 0.19
C TRP A 220 -17.40 -0.72 1.01
N PHE A 221 -17.21 -0.68 2.33
CA PHE A 221 -17.83 0.36 3.14
C PHE A 221 -16.80 1.36 3.69
N ASP A 222 -17.17 2.63 3.58
CA ASP A 222 -16.49 3.73 4.24
C ASP A 222 -17.05 3.85 5.67
N SER A 223 -16.90 2.78 6.46
CA SER A 223 -17.49 2.65 7.80
C SER A 223 -16.43 2.67 8.89
N TYR A 224 -16.73 3.33 10.03
CA TYR A 224 -15.83 3.36 11.19
C TYR A 224 -15.47 1.98 11.73
N LYS A 225 -16.38 1.00 11.55
CA LYS A 225 -16.21 -0.38 12.03
C LYS A 225 -15.12 -1.13 11.27
N GLU A 226 -14.88 -0.78 10.02
CA GLU A 226 -13.98 -1.52 9.15
C GLU A 226 -12.79 -0.68 8.66
N THR A 227 -11.89 -1.36 7.97
CA THR A 227 -10.73 -0.79 7.30
C THR A 227 -10.69 -1.28 5.86
N ASN A 228 -10.41 -0.37 4.94
CA ASN A 228 -10.13 -0.68 3.54
C ASN A 228 -8.82 0.02 3.12
N CYS A 229 -8.41 -0.08 1.85
CA CYS A 229 -7.18 0.56 1.36
C CYS A 229 -7.17 2.08 1.52
N HIS A 230 -8.32 2.76 1.44
CA HIS A 230 -8.45 4.21 1.65
C HIS A 230 -8.29 4.55 3.12
N THR A 231 -9.00 3.85 4.01
CA THR A 231 -8.90 4.06 5.46
C THR A 231 -7.45 3.88 5.93
N LEU A 232 -6.75 2.84 5.46
CA LEU A 232 -5.34 2.64 5.77
C LEU A 232 -4.50 3.86 5.34
N LEU A 233 -4.68 4.33 4.11
CA LEU A 233 -3.97 5.51 3.60
C LEU A 233 -4.28 6.77 4.42
N PHE A 234 -5.55 7.02 4.76
CA PHE A 234 -5.95 8.20 5.53
C PHE A 234 -5.28 8.21 6.90
N LEU A 235 -5.33 7.07 7.61
CA LEU A 235 -4.73 6.93 8.93
C LEU A 235 -3.21 7.05 8.85
N LEU A 236 -2.57 6.51 7.80
CA LEU A 236 -1.14 6.62 7.55
C LEU A 236 -0.72 8.07 7.34
N LEU A 237 -1.39 8.78 6.42
CA LEU A 237 -1.10 10.19 6.12
C LEU A 237 -1.27 11.07 7.37
N ALA A 238 -2.35 10.85 8.12
CA ALA A 238 -2.60 11.53 9.39
C ALA A 238 -1.49 11.27 10.43
N TYR A 239 -1.13 10.00 10.63
CA TYR A 239 -0.11 9.59 11.59
C TYR A 239 1.21 10.26 11.26
N CYS A 240 1.64 10.17 10.01
CA CYS A 240 2.93 10.65 9.53
C CYS A 240 2.95 12.16 9.21
N ASN A 241 1.84 12.89 9.42
CA ASN A 241 1.72 14.32 9.12
C ASN A 241 2.04 14.64 7.64
N LEU A 242 1.54 13.82 6.73
CA LEU A 242 1.76 13.94 5.30
C LEU A 242 0.53 14.49 4.60
N ALA A 243 0.75 15.45 3.72
CA ALA A 243 -0.27 15.98 2.85
C ALA A 243 -0.25 15.25 1.50
N ASP A 244 -1.43 14.97 0.97
CA ASP A 244 -1.62 14.44 -0.37
C ASP A 244 -1.94 15.58 -1.35
N PRO A 245 -1.32 15.62 -2.56
CA PRO A 245 -1.56 16.67 -3.55
C PRO A 245 -3.01 16.83 -4.00
N ASP A 246 -3.81 15.76 -3.96
CA ASP A 246 -5.23 15.83 -4.31
C ASP A 246 -6.09 16.26 -3.11
N CYS A 247 -5.45 16.62 -1.98
CA CYS A 247 -6.09 17.05 -0.74
C CYS A 247 -7.09 16.01 -0.20
N ILE A 248 -6.66 14.75 -0.08
CA ILE A 248 -7.39 13.73 0.68
C ILE A 248 -7.66 14.28 2.09
N GLY A 249 -8.86 14.80 2.32
CA GLY A 249 -9.23 15.51 3.54
C GLY A 249 -10.18 16.68 3.31
N ILE A 250 -10.17 17.35 2.15
CA ILE A 250 -11.09 18.47 1.86
C ILE A 250 -12.10 18.04 0.79
N GLU A 251 -13.26 17.52 1.19
CA GLU A 251 -14.51 17.32 0.40
C GLU A 251 -14.41 16.87 -1.08
N ARG A 252 -13.25 16.41 -1.52
CA ARG A 252 -12.94 15.99 -2.89
C ARG A 252 -12.86 14.47 -2.98
N ASP A 253 -12.38 13.83 -1.91
CA ASP A 253 -12.37 12.39 -1.78
C ASP A 253 -13.68 11.91 -1.12
N ARG A 254 -14.51 11.21 -1.90
CA ARG A 254 -15.81 10.69 -1.43
C ARG A 254 -15.65 9.63 -0.34
N HIS A 255 -14.58 8.82 -0.37
CA HIS A 255 -14.31 7.82 0.65
C HIS A 255 -13.94 8.49 1.97
N PHE A 256 -13.12 9.55 1.93
CA PHE A 256 -12.83 10.36 3.11
C PHE A 256 -14.09 10.96 3.72
N ILE A 257 -14.93 11.62 2.91
CA ILE A 257 -16.19 12.24 3.38
C ILE A 257 -17.09 11.21 4.07
N ARG A 258 -17.30 10.06 3.42
CA ARG A 258 -18.18 9.01 3.94
C ARG A 258 -17.61 8.41 5.23
N TYR A 259 -16.30 8.15 5.27
CA TYR A 259 -15.63 7.58 6.44
C TYR A 259 -15.67 8.55 7.63
N LYS A 260 -15.36 9.84 7.40
CA LYS A 260 -15.47 10.87 8.44
C LYS A 260 -16.90 10.98 8.96
N ALA A 261 -17.90 11.07 8.07
CA ALA A 261 -19.30 11.13 8.48
C ALA A 261 -19.73 9.87 9.26
N SER A 262 -19.17 8.71 8.93
CA SER A 262 -19.40 7.45 9.65
C SER A 262 -18.83 7.49 11.07
N LEU A 263 -17.62 8.04 11.24
CA LEU A 263 -16.99 8.29 12.54
C LEU A 263 -17.76 9.32 13.38
N ASP A 264 -18.14 10.45 12.78
CA ASP A 264 -18.81 11.56 13.48
C ASP A 264 -20.19 11.17 14.02
N LYS A 265 -20.89 10.26 13.33
CA LYS A 265 -22.19 9.71 13.78
C LYS A 265 -22.09 8.84 15.04
N GLN A 266 -20.89 8.43 15.46
CA GLN A 266 -20.72 7.68 16.70
C GLN A 266 -20.77 8.60 17.91
N THR A 267 -21.89 8.57 18.63
CA THR A 267 -22.17 9.43 19.78
C THR A 267 -21.92 8.76 21.14
N ASN A 268 -21.76 7.42 21.19
CA ASN A 268 -21.82 6.65 22.45
C ASN A 268 -20.49 6.04 22.93
N ASP A 269 -19.37 6.32 22.26
CA ASP A 269 -18.11 5.58 22.48
C ASP A 269 -17.08 6.34 23.32
N ALA A 270 -17.45 6.81 24.52
CA ALA A 270 -16.45 7.35 25.45
C ALA A 270 -15.34 6.33 25.78
N ASP A 271 -15.59 5.02 25.58
CA ASP A 271 -14.68 3.93 25.95
C ASP A 271 -14.01 3.20 24.77
N ASP A 272 -14.41 3.42 23.50
CA ASP A 272 -13.70 2.81 22.36
C ASP A 272 -12.47 3.65 21.97
N LYS A 273 -11.32 3.27 22.54
CA LYS A 273 -10.02 3.88 22.26
C LYS A 273 -9.63 3.85 20.78
N ARG A 274 -10.07 2.85 20.01
CA ARG A 274 -9.79 2.75 18.56
C ARG A 274 -10.57 3.81 17.80
N ILE A 275 -11.87 3.96 18.07
CA ILE A 275 -12.71 4.98 17.43
C ILE A 275 -12.23 6.38 17.80
N ALA A 276 -11.91 6.63 19.08
CA ALA A 276 -11.37 7.91 19.53
C ALA A 276 -10.03 8.27 18.82
N ARG A 277 -9.12 7.30 18.70
CA ARG A 277 -7.85 7.47 17.95
C ARG A 277 -8.12 7.80 16.49
N ARG A 278 -9.03 7.06 15.84
CA ARG A 278 -9.40 7.28 14.43
C ARG A 278 -10.00 8.66 14.21
N LYS A 279 -10.94 9.11 15.06
CA LYS A 279 -11.48 10.48 15.02
C LYS A 279 -10.38 11.53 15.07
N LYS A 280 -9.45 11.41 16.04
CA LYS A 280 -8.32 12.34 16.18
C LYS A 280 -7.44 12.37 14.93
N LEU A 281 -7.15 11.21 14.33
CA LEU A 281 -6.34 11.12 13.12
C LEU A 281 -7.05 11.72 11.90
N ILE A 282 -8.34 11.45 11.72
CA ILE A 282 -9.12 11.98 10.61
C ILE A 282 -9.29 13.51 10.70
N GLU A 283 -9.51 14.05 11.90
CA GLU A 283 -9.48 15.51 12.11
C GLU A 283 -8.10 16.10 11.81
N LYS A 284 -7.02 15.44 12.25
CA LYS A 284 -5.66 15.85 11.91
C LYS A 284 -5.43 15.87 10.39
N LEU A 285 -5.91 14.87 9.65
CA LEU A 285 -5.79 14.83 8.19
C LEU A 285 -6.59 15.94 7.50
N LEU A 286 -7.79 16.24 8.01
CA LEU A 286 -8.58 17.38 7.56
C LEU A 286 -7.82 18.69 7.74
N ASP A 287 -7.19 18.90 8.90
CA ASP A 287 -6.41 20.10 9.19
C ASP A 287 -5.15 20.20 8.33
N ILE A 288 -4.43 19.09 8.12
CA ILE A 288 -3.28 19.03 7.20
C ILE A 288 -3.73 19.46 5.81
N SER A 289 -4.86 18.91 5.34
CA SER A 289 -5.38 19.21 4.01
C SER A 289 -5.83 20.66 3.87
N LYS A 290 -6.53 21.21 4.87
CA LYS A 290 -6.90 22.64 4.91
C LYS A 290 -5.68 23.55 4.82
N LYS A 291 -4.64 23.27 5.61
CA LYS A 291 -3.38 24.04 5.59
C LYS A 291 -2.70 23.93 4.23
N ALA A 292 -2.63 22.73 3.66
CA ALA A 292 -2.11 22.52 2.32
C ALA A 292 -2.87 23.35 1.27
N LYS A 293 -4.21 23.38 1.32
CA LYS A 293 -5.02 24.21 0.42
C LYS A 293 -4.91 25.71 0.69
N MET A 294 -4.54 26.15 1.89
CA MET A 294 -4.29 27.57 2.13
C MET A 294 -2.94 28.03 1.56
N VAL A 295 -1.94 27.14 1.56
CA VAL A 295 -0.69 27.36 0.79
C VAL A 295 -1.00 27.35 -0.71
N SER A 296 -1.99 26.53 -1.12
CA SER A 296 -2.84 26.64 -2.32
C SER A 296 -2.88 27.94 -3.11
N ASP A 297 -3.49 28.86 -2.39
CA ASP A 297 -4.34 29.91 -2.90
C ASP A 297 -3.68 31.28 -2.64
N GLY A 298 -2.47 31.29 -2.05
CA GLY A 298 -1.69 32.47 -1.68
C GLY A 298 -0.33 32.52 -2.36
#